data_AF-A0A183V965-F1
#
_entry.id   AF-A0A183V965-F1
#
_cell.length_a   1.000
_cell.length_b   1.000
_cell.length_c   1.000
_cell.angle_alpha   90.00
_cell.angle_beta   90.00
_cell.angle_gamma   90.00
#
_symmetry.space_group_name_H-M   'P 1'
#
loop_
_entity.id
_entity.type
_entity.pdbx_description
1 polymer ?
#
loop_
_entity_poly.entity_id
_entity_poly.type
_entity_poly.pdbx_seq_one_letter_code
_entity_poly.pdbx_strand_id
1 'polypeptide(L)'
;MLRSLASRSVRTFSTTNAMLKDQDLIQAVFLRKIREYASKQKAAGGKLVDSNVDVERSLDDELNRLANKFHLDNMGAVRELPTNFETAEVESAVQTMLEGRKLSQLRDEIRKQTEDYIAERKAKKAEEEARRAALLQADKAPGAHPATA
;
A
#
# COMPACT_ATOMS: atom_id res chain seq x y z
N MET A 1 -54.79 46.89 -58.54
CA MET A 1 -54.29 45.66 -59.18
C MET A 1 -53.15 44.97 -58.41
N LEU A 2 -52.27 45.68 -57.70
CA LEU A 2 -51.12 45.10 -56.96
C LEU A 2 -51.47 44.08 -55.87
N ARG A 3 -52.58 44.25 -55.14
CA ARG A 3 -53.01 43.31 -54.07
C ARG A 3 -53.40 41.92 -54.59
N SER A 4 -53.88 41.82 -55.83
CA SER A 4 -54.24 40.55 -56.47
C SER A 4 -52.99 39.73 -56.83
N LEU A 5 -51.95 40.40 -57.34
CA LEU A 5 -50.67 39.75 -57.65
C LEU A 5 -49.98 39.20 -56.41
N ALA A 6 -49.92 39.99 -55.33
CA ALA A 6 -49.34 39.55 -54.05
C ALA A 6 -50.12 38.38 -53.42
N SER A 7 -51.45 38.39 -53.49
CA SER A 7 -52.28 37.28 -53.00
C SER A 7 -52.11 36.00 -53.84
N ARG A 8 -51.83 36.14 -55.15
CA ARG A 8 -51.54 34.99 -56.02
C ARG A 8 -50.14 34.43 -55.79
N SER A 9 -49.13 35.28 -55.63
CA SER A 9 -47.75 34.84 -55.35
C SER A 9 -47.64 34.11 -54.01
N VAL A 10 -48.27 34.63 -52.95
CA VAL A 10 -48.30 33.97 -51.64
C VAL A 10 -48.95 32.59 -51.71
N ARG A 11 -50.03 32.45 -52.50
CA ARG A 11 -50.68 31.15 -52.71
C ARG A 11 -49.79 30.18 -53.47
N THR A 12 -49.14 30.60 -54.55
CA THR A 12 -48.23 29.73 -55.32
C THR A 12 -46.99 29.31 -54.53
N PHE A 13 -46.41 30.21 -53.73
CA PHE A 13 -45.27 29.88 -52.86
C PHE A 13 -45.66 28.98 -51.67
N SER A 14 -46.89 29.08 -51.18
CA SER A 14 -47.41 28.22 -50.12
C SER A 14 -47.66 26.81 -50.61
N THR A 15 -48.23 26.64 -51.81
CA THR A 15 -48.50 25.31 -52.39
C THR A 15 -47.22 24.57 -52.77
N THR A 16 -46.21 25.28 -53.29
CA THR A 16 -44.90 24.66 -53.62
C THR A 16 -44.13 24.26 -52.36
N ASN A 17 -44.18 25.04 -51.28
CA ASN A 17 -43.59 24.65 -50.00
C ASN A 17 -44.26 23.42 -49.37
N ALA A 18 -45.59 23.32 -49.46
CA ALA A 18 -46.31 22.14 -48.98
C ALA A 18 -45.90 20.88 -49.78
N MET A 19 -45.74 21.01 -51.09
CA MET A 19 -45.32 19.91 -51.96
C MET A 19 -43.84 19.51 -51.76
N LEU A 20 -42.96 20.46 -51.44
CA LEU A 20 -41.55 20.18 -51.11
C LEU A 20 -41.37 19.49 -49.75
N LYS A 21 -42.23 19.80 -48.76
CA LYS A 21 -42.24 19.08 -47.47
C LYS A 21 -42.53 17.59 -47.63
N ASP A 22 -43.39 17.24 -48.58
CA ASP A 22 -43.71 15.85 -48.92
C ASP A 22 -42.66 15.20 -49.85
N GLN A 23 -41.71 15.96 -50.40
CA GLN A 23 -40.62 15.43 -51.24
C GLN A 23 -39.37 15.13 -50.42
N ASP A 24 -39.19 15.78 -49.27
CA ASP A 24 -37.99 15.64 -48.44
C ASP A 24 -38.12 14.56 -47.36
N LEU A 25 -38.67 13.41 -47.75
CA LEU A 25 -38.87 12.26 -46.87
C LEU A 25 -37.54 11.81 -46.24
N ILE A 26 -36.43 11.94 -46.95
CA ILE A 26 -35.11 11.54 -46.47
C ILE A 26 -34.68 12.42 -45.30
N GLN A 27 -34.78 13.75 -45.41
CA GLN A 27 -34.47 14.64 -44.30
C GLN A 27 -35.46 14.47 -43.14
N ALA A 28 -36.74 14.24 -43.44
CA ALA A 28 -37.74 13.95 -42.41
C ALA A 28 -37.42 12.65 -41.64
N VAL A 29 -37.01 11.58 -42.34
CA VAL A 29 -36.57 10.31 -41.74
C VAL A 29 -35.30 10.52 -40.91
N PHE A 30 -34.33 11.27 -41.42
CA PHE A 30 -33.08 11.56 -40.73
C PHE A 30 -33.32 12.35 -39.43
N LEU A 31 -34.07 13.44 -39.49
CA LEU A 31 -34.43 14.24 -38.31
C LEU A 31 -35.23 13.44 -37.29
N ARG A 32 -36.13 12.57 -37.75
CA ARG A 32 -36.86 11.64 -36.89
C ARG A 32 -35.90 10.69 -36.16
N LYS A 33 -34.92 10.12 -36.86
CA LYS A 33 -33.91 9.23 -36.25
C LYS A 33 -33.02 9.96 -35.26
N ILE A 34 -32.59 11.19 -35.56
CA ILE A 34 -31.84 12.02 -34.60
C ILE A 34 -32.65 12.21 -33.31
N ARG A 35 -33.93 12.60 -33.43
CA ARG A 35 -34.80 12.81 -32.25
C ARG A 35 -35.03 11.53 -31.46
N GLU A 36 -35.19 10.41 -32.15
CA GLU A 36 -35.34 9.09 -31.55
C GLU A 36 -34.09 8.74 -30.71
N TYR A 37 -32.90 8.82 -31.29
CA TYR A 37 -31.65 8.53 -30.58
C TYR A 37 -31.34 9.54 -29.47
N ALA A 38 -31.64 10.82 -29.66
CA ALA A 38 -31.49 11.82 -28.60
C ALA A 38 -32.40 11.51 -27.40
N SER A 39 -33.60 10.99 -27.65
CA SER A 39 -34.53 10.58 -26.58
C SER A 39 -34.02 9.31 -25.89
N LYS A 40 -33.56 8.32 -26.65
CA LYS A 40 -32.95 7.09 -26.12
C LYS A 40 -31.69 7.35 -25.29
N GLN A 41 -30.83 8.26 -25.73
CA GLN A 41 -29.63 8.67 -25.00
C GLN A 41 -29.97 9.34 -23.67
N LYS A 42 -30.97 10.25 -23.66
CA LYS A 42 -31.46 10.87 -22.42
C LYS A 42 -32.05 9.83 -21.47
N ALA A 43 -32.84 8.89 -21.99
CA ALA A 43 -33.44 7.82 -21.20
C ALA A 43 -32.38 6.87 -20.60
N ALA A 44 -31.29 6.63 -21.33
CA ALA A 44 -30.18 5.81 -20.85
C ALA A 44 -29.36 6.49 -19.74
N GLY A 45 -29.42 7.81 -19.58
CA GLY A 45 -28.85 8.52 -18.42
C GLY A 45 -27.35 8.29 -18.20
N GLY A 46 -26.59 8.03 -19.26
CA GLY A 46 -25.15 7.69 -19.19
C GLY A 46 -24.83 6.19 -19.21
N LYS A 47 -25.85 5.32 -19.18
CA LYS A 47 -25.71 3.89 -19.47
C LYS A 47 -25.74 3.61 -20.97
N LEU A 48 -25.44 2.37 -21.36
CA LEU A 48 -25.56 1.92 -22.74
C LEU A 48 -27.01 2.08 -23.22
N VAL A 49 -27.20 2.74 -24.36
CA VAL A 49 -28.51 2.89 -25.00
C VAL A 49 -29.02 1.50 -25.40
N ASP A 50 -30.29 1.21 -25.09
CA ASP A 50 -30.95 -0.08 -25.35
C ASP A 50 -30.20 -1.27 -24.72
N SER A 51 -29.62 -1.09 -23.51
CA SER A 51 -28.99 -2.17 -22.75
C SER A 51 -30.01 -3.22 -22.30
N ASN A 52 -29.66 -4.50 -22.49
CA ASN A 52 -30.33 -5.64 -21.88
C ASN A 52 -29.48 -6.19 -20.73
N VAL A 53 -30.10 -6.87 -19.78
CA VAL A 53 -29.44 -7.50 -18.61
C VAL A 53 -28.31 -8.43 -19.04
N ASP A 54 -28.46 -9.13 -20.18
CA ASP A 54 -27.41 -10.02 -20.70
C ASP A 54 -26.17 -9.25 -21.19
N VAL A 55 -26.36 -8.04 -21.72
CA VAL A 55 -25.25 -7.18 -22.18
C VAL A 55 -24.52 -6.56 -20.98
N GLU A 56 -25.26 -6.14 -19.95
CA GLU A 56 -24.65 -5.67 -18.70
C GLU A 56 -23.84 -6.79 -18.02
N ARG A 57 -24.36 -8.02 -17.97
CA ARG A 57 -23.61 -9.18 -17.46
C ARG A 57 -22.35 -9.47 -18.25
N SER A 58 -22.43 -9.48 -19.59
CA SER A 58 -21.25 -9.69 -20.44
C SER A 58 -20.19 -8.62 -20.22
N LEU A 59 -20.60 -7.37 -20.01
CA LEU A 59 -19.69 -6.27 -19.71
C LEU A 59 -19.01 -6.50 -18.35
N ASP A 60 -19.78 -6.86 -17.32
CA ASP A 60 -19.24 -7.12 -15.98
C ASP A 60 -18.27 -8.31 -15.98
N ASP A 61 -18.57 -9.38 -16.72
CA ASP A 61 -17.69 -10.54 -16.88
C ASP A 61 -16.36 -10.17 -17.55
N GLU A 62 -16.40 -9.33 -18.59
CA GLU A 62 -15.20 -8.81 -19.25
C GLU A 62 -14.38 -7.91 -18.32
N LEU A 63 -15.03 -7.03 -17.56
CA LEU A 63 -14.36 -6.17 -16.58
C LEU A 63 -13.70 -7.01 -15.47
N ASN A 64 -14.37 -8.05 -14.97
CA ASN A 64 -13.81 -8.96 -13.98
C ASN A 64 -12.62 -9.75 -14.54
N ARG A 65 -12.69 -10.22 -15.78
CA ARG A 65 -11.57 -10.89 -16.45
C ARG A 65 -10.35 -9.97 -16.57
N LEU A 66 -10.57 -8.70 -16.90
CA LEU A 66 -9.50 -7.70 -16.98
C LEU A 66 -8.91 -7.40 -15.60
N ALA A 67 -9.76 -7.20 -14.58
CA ALA A 67 -9.31 -6.96 -13.22
C ALA A 67 -8.40 -8.09 -12.72
N ASN A 68 -8.82 -9.35 -12.95
CA ASN A 68 -8.04 -10.53 -12.60
C ASN A 68 -6.70 -10.60 -13.34
N LYS A 69 -6.68 -10.26 -14.64
CA LYS A 69 -5.45 -10.29 -15.45
C LYS A 69 -4.42 -9.26 -14.99
N PHE A 70 -4.87 -8.10 -14.54
CA PHE A 70 -4.00 -7.00 -14.14
C PHE A 70 -3.81 -6.90 -12.63
N HIS A 71 -4.31 -7.87 -11.86
CA HIS A 71 -4.28 -7.88 -10.39
C HIS A 71 -4.75 -6.54 -9.80
N LEU A 72 -5.80 -5.97 -10.40
CA LEU A 72 -6.39 -4.73 -9.94
C LEU A 72 -7.40 -5.07 -8.84
N ASP A 73 -7.10 -4.66 -7.61
CA ASP A 73 -7.97 -4.90 -6.46
C ASP A 73 -9.35 -4.21 -6.60
N ASN A 74 -9.42 -3.11 -7.35
CA ASN A 74 -10.66 -2.39 -7.62
C ASN A 74 -10.58 -1.57 -8.94
N MET A 75 -11.73 -1.13 -9.48
CA MET A 75 -11.78 -0.23 -10.66
C MET A 75 -11.01 1.10 -10.44
N GLY A 76 -10.83 1.52 -9.19
CA GLY A 76 -10.08 2.70 -8.80
C GLY A 76 -8.56 2.52 -8.88
N ALA A 77 -8.05 1.29 -8.81
CA ALA A 77 -6.63 0.97 -8.80
C ALA A 77 -5.95 1.31 -10.14
N VAL A 78 -6.73 1.47 -11.21
CA VAL A 78 -6.24 2.00 -12.49
C VAL A 78 -5.81 3.46 -12.37
N ARG A 79 -6.42 4.22 -11.45
CA ARG A 79 -6.13 5.65 -11.28
C ARG A 79 -4.93 5.92 -10.39
N GLU A 80 -4.63 5.01 -9.46
CA GLU A 80 -3.59 5.19 -8.45
C GLU A 80 -2.59 4.05 -8.54
N LEU A 81 -1.51 4.29 -9.29
CA LEU A 81 -0.39 3.37 -9.37
C LEU A 81 0.35 3.36 -8.01
N PRO A 82 0.57 2.19 -7.38
CA PRO A 82 1.35 2.13 -6.16
C PRO A 82 2.81 2.52 -6.45
N THR A 83 3.26 3.60 -5.81
CA THR A 83 4.62 4.14 -5.94
C THR A 83 5.55 3.70 -4.80
N ASN A 84 5.02 2.90 -3.87
CA ASN A 84 5.80 2.35 -2.76
C ASN A 84 6.46 1.04 -3.24
N PHE A 85 7.73 1.15 -3.61
CA PHE A 85 8.55 0.01 -3.95
C PHE A 85 9.09 -0.64 -2.68
N GLU A 86 9.25 -1.96 -2.69
CA GLU A 86 9.95 -2.66 -1.64
C GLU A 86 11.40 -2.16 -1.58
N THR A 87 11.79 -1.65 -0.43
CA THR A 87 13.18 -1.29 -0.16
C THR A 87 13.95 -2.58 0.10
N ALA A 88 14.98 -2.84 -0.71
CA ALA A 88 15.80 -4.04 -0.56
C ALA A 88 16.34 -4.15 0.87
N GLU A 89 16.05 -5.28 1.52
CA GLU A 89 16.64 -5.61 2.81
C GLU A 89 18.11 -6.01 2.59
N VAL A 90 19.01 -5.05 2.81
CA VAL A 90 20.45 -5.31 2.73
C VAL A 90 20.90 -5.92 4.05
N GLU A 91 21.02 -7.25 4.09
CA GLU A 91 21.67 -7.93 5.20
C GLU A 91 23.15 -7.56 5.24
N SER A 92 23.54 -6.73 6.21
CA SER A 92 24.95 -6.41 6.45
C SER A 92 25.66 -7.64 7.00
N ALA A 93 26.75 -8.06 6.36
CA ALA A 93 27.61 -9.14 6.84
C ALA A 93 28.15 -8.90 8.27
N VAL A 94 28.15 -7.66 8.75
CA VAL A 94 28.49 -7.33 10.15
C VAL A 94 27.36 -7.68 11.11
N GLN A 95 26.10 -7.59 10.67
CA GLN A 95 24.92 -7.96 11.45
C GLN A 95 24.84 -9.49 11.64
N THR A 96 25.22 -10.26 10.61
CA THR A 96 25.29 -11.73 10.69
C THR A 96 26.45 -12.18 11.56
N MET A 97 27.62 -11.53 11.47
CA MET A 97 28.79 -11.81 12.32
C MET A 97 28.59 -11.47 13.80
N LEU A 98 27.71 -10.51 14.12
CA LEU A 98 27.39 -10.16 15.51
C LEU A 98 26.29 -11.04 16.12
N GLU A 99 25.90 -12.15 15.46
CA GLU A 99 24.92 -13.15 15.95
C GLU A 99 23.59 -12.53 16.43
N GLY A 100 23.20 -11.37 15.90
CA GLY A 100 22.03 -10.63 16.38
C GLY A 100 22.18 -9.99 17.77
N ARG A 101 23.35 -10.10 18.42
CA ARG A 101 23.66 -9.35 19.65
C ARG A 101 23.97 -7.91 19.31
N LYS A 102 23.30 -7.00 20.02
CA LYS A 102 23.59 -5.57 19.88
C LYS A 102 24.96 -5.29 20.49
N LEU A 103 25.77 -4.45 19.85
CA LEU A 103 27.09 -4.01 20.36
C LEU A 103 27.04 -3.45 21.80
N SER A 104 25.87 -2.95 22.24
CA SER A 104 25.64 -2.56 23.64
C SER A 104 25.71 -3.75 24.59
N GLN A 105 25.05 -4.86 24.26
CA GLN A 105 25.00 -6.06 25.10
C GLN A 105 26.40 -6.66 25.27
N LEU A 106 27.19 -6.69 24.20
CA LEU A 106 28.56 -7.20 24.24
C LEU A 106 29.47 -6.35 25.17
N ARG A 107 29.30 -5.03 25.16
CA ARG A 107 30.06 -4.12 26.04
C ARG A 107 29.69 -4.32 27.50
N ASP A 108 28.43 -4.56 27.80
CA ASP A 108 27.96 -4.77 29.16
C ASP A 108 28.43 -6.14 29.71
N GLU A 109 28.43 -7.18 28.87
CA GLU A 109 29.01 -8.49 29.22
C GLU A 109 30.51 -8.39 29.56
N ILE A 110 31.30 -7.69 28.74
CA ILE A 110 32.74 -7.51 28.98
C ILE A 110 33.01 -6.76 30.29
N ARG A 111 32.22 -5.72 30.60
CA ARG A 111 32.34 -4.99 31.87
C ARG A 111 32.09 -5.89 33.06
N LYS A 112 31.00 -6.68 33.01
CA LYS A 112 30.65 -7.62 34.07
C LYS A 112 31.74 -8.68 34.28
N GLN A 113 32.24 -9.29 33.19
CA GLN A 113 33.37 -10.23 33.27
C GLN A 113 34.61 -9.62 33.91
N THR A 114 34.89 -8.35 33.63
CA THR A 114 36.02 -7.62 34.21
C THR A 114 35.83 -7.40 35.71
N GLU A 115 34.63 -7.01 36.13
CA GLU A 115 34.28 -6.81 37.54
C GLU A 115 34.36 -8.12 38.33
N ASP A 116 33.80 -9.20 37.79
CA ASP A 116 33.84 -10.54 38.39
C ASP A 116 35.28 -11.03 38.56
N TYR A 117 36.13 -10.84 37.55
CA TYR A 117 37.55 -11.21 37.62
C TYR A 117 38.32 -10.42 38.68
N ILE A 118 38.06 -9.11 38.79
CA ILE A 118 38.68 -8.27 39.82
C ILE A 118 38.23 -8.69 41.22
N ALA A 119 36.94 -9.00 41.40
CA ALA A 119 36.39 -9.45 42.67
C ALA A 119 37.01 -10.79 43.10
N GLU A 120 37.10 -11.76 42.19
CA GLU A 120 37.72 -13.06 42.47
C GLU A 120 39.20 -12.91 42.85
N ARG A 121 39.95 -12.05 42.13
CA ARG A 121 41.35 -11.76 42.46
C ARG A 121 41.53 -11.11 43.83
N LYS A 122 40.65 -10.18 44.21
CA LYS A 122 40.67 -9.54 45.53
C LYS A 122 40.32 -10.54 46.64
N ALA A 123 39.32 -11.40 46.42
CA ALA A 123 38.93 -12.44 47.37
C ALA A 123 40.07 -13.43 47.62
N LYS A 124 40.72 -13.94 46.57
CA LYS A 124 41.89 -14.83 46.68
C LYS A 124 43.03 -14.17 47.46
N LYS A 125 43.32 -12.90 47.18
CA LYS A 125 44.36 -12.15 47.89
C LYS A 125 44.02 -11.97 49.38
N ALA A 126 42.76 -11.64 49.69
CA ALA A 126 42.31 -11.48 51.07
C ALA A 126 42.34 -12.81 51.86
N GLU A 127 42.00 -13.93 51.22
CA GLU A 127 42.12 -15.26 51.82
C GLU A 127 43.57 -15.66 52.09
N GLU A 128 44.49 -15.38 51.16
CA GLU A 128 45.93 -15.60 51.35
C GLU A 128 46.50 -14.74 52.47
N GLU A 129 46.10 -13.46 52.55
CA GLU A 129 46.49 -12.56 53.64
C GLU A 129 45.93 -13.02 54.99
N ALA A 130 44.68 -13.50 55.03
CA ALA A 130 44.08 -14.08 56.23
C ALA A 130 44.79 -15.36 56.68
N ARG A 131 45.14 -16.26 55.74
CA ARG A 131 45.95 -17.46 56.03
C ARG A 131 47.34 -17.10 56.54
N ARG A 132 47.99 -16.11 55.94
CA ARG A 132 49.32 -15.62 56.36
C ARG A 132 49.26 -14.98 57.75
N ALA A 133 48.22 -14.21 58.06
CA ALA A 133 48.02 -13.61 59.37
C ALA A 133 47.78 -14.68 60.45
N ALA A 134 47.02 -15.74 60.14
CA ALA A 134 46.81 -16.87 61.05
C ALA A 134 48.11 -17.64 61.35
N LEU A 135 48.96 -17.86 60.34
CA LEU A 135 50.28 -18.48 60.51
C LEU A 135 51.20 -17.62 61.40
N LEU A 136 51.24 -16.30 61.16
CA LEU A 136 52.02 -15.36 61.99
C LEU A 136 51.54 -15.30 63.45
N GLN A 137 50.24 -15.51 63.70
CA GLN A 137 49.71 -15.62 65.07
C GLN A 137 50.07 -16.96 65.72
N ALA A 138 50.09 -18.06 64.96
CA ALA A 138 50.51 -19.38 65.44
C ALA A 138 52.01 -19.43 65.79
N ASP A 139 52.88 -18.80 65.00
CA ASP A 139 54.32 -18.70 65.27
C ASP A 139 54.65 -17.82 66.50
N LYS A 140 53.71 -16.97 66.93
CA LYS A 140 53.87 -16.07 68.09
C LYS A 140 53.38 -16.69 69.41
N ALA A 141 52.89 -17.94 69.41
CA ALA A 141 52.55 -18.68 70.62
C ALA A 141 53.80 -19.37 71.22
N PRO A 142 54.21 -19.05 72.46
CA PRO A 142 55.42 -19.61 73.08
C PRO A 142 55.24 -21.09 73.44
N GLY A 143 56.28 -21.89 73.24
CA GLY A 143 56.31 -23.32 73.47
C GLY A 143 55.93 -23.74 74.90
N ALA A 144 54.99 -24.67 74.99
CA ALA A 144 54.75 -25.46 76.18
C ALA A 144 55.69 -26.68 76.16
N HIS A 145 56.77 -26.64 76.96
CA HIS A 145 57.50 -27.85 77.34
C HIS A 145 56.59 -28.71 78.25
N PRO A 146 56.51 -30.05 78.06
CA PRO A 146 55.87 -30.94 79.03
C PRO A 146 56.82 -31.17 80.22
N ALA A 147 56.31 -30.97 81.44
CA ALA A 147 57.04 -31.07 82.70
C ALA A 147 57.40 -32.51 83.10
N THR A 148 58.59 -32.74 83.67
CA THR A 148 58.84 -33.81 84.67
C THR A 148 60.18 -33.62 85.42
N ALA A 149 60.09 -33.81 86.75
CA ALA A 149 61.12 -33.98 87.79
C ALA A 149 61.82 -32.71 88.32
#